data_AF-A0A7J4CYI9-F1
#
_entry.id   AF-A0A7J4CYI9-F1
#
_cell.length_a   1.000
_cell.length_b   1.000
_cell.length_c   1.000
_cell.angle_alpha   90.00
_cell.angle_beta   90.00
_cell.angle_gamma   90.00
#
_symmetry.space_group_name_H-M   'P 1'
#
loop_
_entity.id
_entity.type
_entity.pdbx_description
1 polymer ?
#
loop_
_entity_poly.entity_id
_entity_poly.type
_entity_poly.pdbx_seq_one_letter_code
_entity_poly.pdbx_strand_id
1 'polypeptide(L)'
;ALPMEMIGTGLSMVAVISERRMNRLTNPALSVGLPPFLTKKPGLNSGMMLAQYTADALIAETRILSHPAANQSIPAAADQEDFVSMGLTTSQKTKKILDNCYGVLAIEMMAAAQALDLREKKPGKGTSAAHGVVRKYVDFLDDDRPLYKDNNRMVELLKSDEVIEAVESELGTELN
;
A
#
# COMPACT_ATOMS: atom_id res chain seq x y z
N ALA A 1 9.69 -5.70 22.88
CA ALA A 1 9.85 -4.44 22.12
C ALA A 1 10.66 -4.65 20.84
N LEU A 2 11.91 -5.13 20.89
CA LEU A 2 12.78 -5.25 19.71
C LEU A 2 12.21 -6.04 18.50
N PRO A 3 11.57 -7.23 18.65
CA PRO A 3 11.00 -7.92 17.48
C PRO A 3 9.91 -7.11 16.77
N MET A 4 9.08 -6.39 17.54
CA MET A 4 8.02 -5.54 17.00
C MET A 4 8.59 -4.30 16.28
N GLU A 5 9.74 -3.81 16.73
CA GLU A 5 10.51 -2.74 16.08
C GLU A 5 11.04 -3.18 14.71
N MET A 6 11.55 -4.42 14.62
CA MET A 6 12.00 -5.02 13.36
C MET A 6 10.83 -5.23 12.38
N ILE A 7 9.66 -5.66 12.86
CA ILE A 7 8.44 -5.77 12.04
C ILE A 7 8.07 -4.41 11.45
N GLY A 8 8.00 -3.35 12.28
CA GLY A 8 7.69 -2.01 11.81
C GLY A 8 8.70 -1.52 10.76
N THR A 9 9.98 -1.80 10.96
CA THR A 9 11.03 -1.47 9.99
C THR A 9 10.84 -2.21 8.66
N GLY A 10 10.58 -3.52 8.70
CA GLY A 10 10.33 -4.33 7.51
C GLY A 10 9.10 -3.85 6.72
N LEU A 11 8.00 -3.59 7.41
CA LEU A 11 6.78 -3.03 6.80
C LEU A 11 7.06 -1.68 6.11
N SER A 12 7.83 -0.80 6.75
CA SER A 12 8.20 0.49 6.14
C SER A 12 8.94 0.33 4.80
N MET A 13 9.80 -0.68 4.68
CA MET A 13 10.49 -0.98 3.43
C MET A 13 9.54 -1.47 2.35
N VAL A 14 8.55 -2.30 2.72
CA VAL A 14 7.50 -2.78 1.81
C VAL A 14 6.68 -1.62 1.25
N ALA A 15 6.28 -0.67 2.09
CA ALA A 15 5.57 0.54 1.64
C ALA A 15 6.42 1.38 0.67
N VAL A 16 7.71 1.59 0.98
CA VAL A 16 8.61 2.35 0.11
C VAL A 16 8.76 1.69 -1.27
N ILE A 17 8.98 0.37 -1.33
CA ILE A 17 9.12 -0.29 -2.64
C ILE A 17 7.80 -0.31 -3.41
N SER A 18 6.66 -0.44 -2.72
CA SER A 18 5.32 -0.36 -3.30
C SER A 18 5.08 0.97 -4.02
N GLU A 19 5.36 2.09 -3.35
CA GLU A 19 5.20 3.40 -3.98
C GLU A 19 6.20 3.62 -5.11
N ARG A 20 7.44 3.14 -5.01
CA ARG A 20 8.38 3.20 -6.14
C ARG A 20 7.86 2.43 -7.36
N ARG A 21 7.16 1.30 -7.19
CA ARG A 21 6.49 0.58 -8.29
C ARG A 21 5.30 1.37 -8.82
N MET A 22 4.48 1.96 -7.95
CA MET A 22 3.40 2.86 -8.35
C MET A 22 3.91 4.03 -9.21
N ASN A 23 5.00 4.69 -8.80
CA ASN A 23 5.62 5.78 -9.55
C ASN A 23 6.08 5.34 -10.95
N ARG A 24 6.53 4.09 -11.11
CA ARG A 24 6.88 3.55 -12.44
C ARG A 24 5.65 3.37 -13.32
N LEU A 25 4.48 3.06 -12.75
CA LEU A 25 3.23 2.96 -13.50
C LEU A 25 2.71 4.34 -13.94
N THR A 26 2.80 5.34 -13.07
CA THR A 26 2.27 6.68 -13.34
C THR A 26 3.19 7.56 -14.19
N ASN A 27 4.49 7.25 -14.26
CA ASN A 27 5.45 8.03 -15.02
C ASN A 27 5.59 7.52 -16.47
N PRO A 28 5.25 8.33 -17.50
CA PRO A 28 5.28 7.91 -18.90
C PRO A 28 6.68 7.51 -19.40
N ALA A 29 7.75 8.04 -18.79
CA ALA A 29 9.13 7.68 -19.15
C ALA A 29 9.54 6.29 -18.62
N LEU A 30 8.81 5.73 -17.65
CA LEU A 30 9.14 4.47 -16.97
C LEU A 30 8.10 3.38 -17.23
N SER A 31 6.89 3.76 -17.64
CA SER A 31 5.69 2.93 -17.65
C SER A 31 5.52 2.05 -18.90
N VAL A 32 6.46 2.14 -19.85
CA VAL A 32 6.49 1.35 -21.09
C VAL A 32 5.20 1.53 -21.90
N GLY A 33 4.90 2.77 -22.27
CA GLY A 33 3.79 3.12 -23.17
C GLY A 33 2.45 3.38 -22.50
N LEU A 34 2.36 3.39 -21.17
CA LEU A 34 1.15 3.84 -20.47
C LEU A 34 1.05 5.38 -20.50
N PRO A 35 -0.17 5.93 -20.57
CA PRO A 35 -0.36 7.37 -20.48
C PRO A 35 0.04 7.91 -19.09
N PRO A 36 0.45 9.19 -18.98
CA PRO A 36 0.84 9.77 -17.71
C PRO A 36 -0.30 9.68 -16.70
N PHE A 37 0.03 9.28 -15.47
CA PHE A 37 -0.92 9.10 -14.36
C PHE A 37 -2.12 8.17 -14.66
N LEU A 38 -1.99 7.29 -15.67
CA LEU A 38 -2.97 6.26 -16.02
C LEU A 38 -4.35 6.81 -16.42
N THR A 39 -4.39 7.96 -17.11
CA THR A 39 -5.63 8.54 -17.66
C THR A 39 -5.59 8.64 -19.19
N LYS A 40 -6.74 8.44 -19.85
CA LYS A 40 -6.85 8.54 -21.32
C LYS A 40 -6.80 9.98 -21.85
N LYS A 41 -7.18 10.97 -21.02
CA LYS A 41 -7.27 12.40 -21.39
C LYS A 41 -6.35 13.26 -20.50
N PRO A 42 -5.03 13.08 -20.56
CA PRO A 42 -4.12 13.81 -19.68
C PRO A 42 -4.21 15.32 -19.90
N GLY A 43 -4.16 16.08 -18.80
CA GLY A 43 -4.29 17.54 -18.80
C GLY A 43 -5.71 18.00 -18.45
N LEU A 44 -6.73 17.35 -18.99
CA LEU A 44 -8.12 17.52 -18.51
C LEU A 44 -8.36 16.70 -17.25
N ASN A 45 -7.89 15.46 -17.26
CA ASN A 45 -7.96 14.53 -16.15
C ASN A 45 -6.55 14.37 -15.54
N SER A 46 -6.51 14.25 -14.22
CA SER A 46 -5.30 14.00 -13.41
C SER A 46 -5.09 12.52 -13.11
N GLY A 47 -6.13 11.69 -13.28
CA GLY A 47 -6.06 10.25 -13.05
C GLY A 47 -5.58 9.91 -11.64
N MET A 48 -4.54 9.09 -11.55
CA MET A 48 -3.98 8.58 -10.29
C MET A 48 -3.03 9.54 -9.58
N MET A 49 -2.80 10.75 -10.10
CA MET A 49 -1.82 11.70 -9.56
C MET A 49 -2.04 12.02 -8.08
N LEU A 50 -3.27 12.34 -7.67
CA LEU A 50 -3.58 12.69 -6.27
C LEU A 50 -3.51 11.48 -5.33
N ALA A 51 -3.78 10.28 -5.84
CA ALA A 51 -3.60 9.06 -5.06
C ALA A 51 -2.12 8.84 -4.76
N GLN A 52 -1.21 9.19 -5.69
CA GLN A 52 0.24 9.12 -5.44
C GLN A 52 0.66 10.04 -4.28
N TYR A 53 0.12 11.27 -4.21
CA TYR A 53 0.41 12.18 -3.09
C TYR A 53 -0.03 11.61 -1.74
N THR A 54 -1.14 10.87 -1.73
CA THR A 54 -1.62 10.18 -0.53
C THR A 54 -0.64 9.08 -0.12
N ALA A 55 -0.18 8.26 -1.06
CA ALA A 55 0.83 7.24 -0.79
C ALA A 55 2.16 7.84 -0.27
N ASP A 56 2.62 8.94 -0.88
CA ASP A 56 3.83 9.65 -0.47
C ASP A 56 3.71 10.20 0.96
N ALA A 57 2.55 10.77 1.32
CA ALA A 57 2.28 11.27 2.66
C ALA A 57 2.29 10.15 3.71
N LEU A 58 1.67 9.00 3.40
CA LEU A 58 1.67 7.82 4.27
C LEU A 58 3.09 7.27 4.49
N ILE A 59 3.94 7.32 3.47
CA ILE A 59 5.35 6.91 3.58
C ILE A 59 6.15 7.90 4.43
N ALA A 60 5.91 9.20 4.26
CA ALA A 60 6.56 10.21 5.09
C ALA A 60 6.23 10.01 6.58
N GLU A 61 4.96 9.79 6.91
CA GLU A 61 4.53 9.45 8.28
C GLU A 61 5.18 8.15 8.76
N THR A 62 5.19 7.10 7.93
CA THR A 62 5.79 5.81 8.24
C THR A 62 7.28 5.94 8.56
N ARG A 63 8.03 6.74 7.81
CA ARG A 63 9.46 6.99 8.07
C ARG A 63 9.71 7.66 9.42
N ILE A 64 8.84 8.60 9.83
CA ILE A 64 8.92 9.23 11.14
C ILE A 64 8.64 8.19 12.24
N LEU A 65 7.59 7.38 12.07
CA LEU A 65 7.21 6.32 13.01
C LEU A 65 8.25 5.19 13.11
N SER A 66 9.11 5.02 12.11
CA SER A 66 10.23 4.06 12.13
C SER A 66 11.35 4.44 13.10
N HIS A 67 11.30 5.62 13.76
CA HIS A 67 12.21 5.88 14.87
C HIS A 67 12.00 4.86 16.00
N PRO A 68 13.05 4.23 16.54
CA PRO A 68 12.89 3.16 17.51
C PRO A 68 12.32 3.70 18.83
N ALA A 69 11.23 3.09 19.29
CA ALA A 69 10.68 3.37 20.61
C ALA A 69 11.34 2.46 21.67
N ALA A 70 11.81 1.29 21.25
CA ALA A 70 12.37 0.27 22.13
C ALA A 70 13.65 0.70 22.88
N ASN A 71 14.32 1.78 22.44
CA ASN A 71 15.52 2.33 23.09
C ASN A 71 15.25 3.61 23.88
N GLN A 72 13.99 3.97 24.11
CA GLN A 72 13.57 5.21 24.76
C GLN A 72 13.24 4.98 26.25
N SER A 73 13.97 4.12 26.96
CA SER A 73 13.73 3.85 28.38
C SER A 73 13.81 5.13 29.20
N ILE A 74 12.85 5.33 30.11
CA ILE A 74 12.82 6.44 31.06
C ILE A 74 12.54 5.84 32.44
N PRO A 75 13.38 6.11 33.45
CA PRO A 75 13.20 5.55 34.78
C PRO A 75 11.92 6.06 35.44
N ALA A 76 11.27 5.21 36.24
CA ALA A 76 10.05 5.52 36.95
C ALA A 76 10.10 5.01 38.41
N ALA A 77 9.08 5.40 39.19
CA ALA A 77 8.88 4.94 40.57
C ALA A 77 10.11 5.13 41.49
N ALA A 78 10.71 6.34 41.47
CA ALA A 78 11.91 6.68 42.23
C ALA A 78 13.05 5.67 42.02
N ASP A 79 13.34 5.38 40.74
CA ASP A 79 14.37 4.45 40.26
C ASP A 79 14.15 2.97 40.63
N GLN A 80 12.95 2.56 41.07
CA GLN A 80 12.60 1.13 41.17
C GLN A 80 12.42 0.50 39.78
N GLU A 81 11.89 1.26 38.83
CA GLU A 81 11.75 0.88 37.43
C GLU A 81 12.76 1.68 36.61
N ASP A 82 14.05 1.43 36.82
CA ASP A 82 15.16 2.18 36.22
C ASP A 82 15.40 1.88 34.73
N PHE A 83 14.91 0.73 34.25
CA PHE A 83 15.01 0.30 32.85
C PHE A 83 13.75 -0.41 32.34
N VAL A 84 13.17 0.09 31.25
CA VAL A 84 11.92 -0.42 30.68
C VAL A 84 11.98 -0.55 29.16
N SER A 85 11.11 -1.40 28.60
CA SER A 85 11.17 -1.79 27.19
C SER A 85 10.45 -0.86 26.22
N MET A 86 9.58 0.04 26.72
CA MET A 86 8.64 0.83 25.89
C MET A 86 7.76 0.00 24.94
N GLY A 87 7.45 -1.25 25.32
CA GLY A 87 6.81 -2.23 24.44
C GLY A 87 5.45 -1.81 23.87
N LEU A 88 4.59 -1.18 24.67
CA LEU A 88 3.26 -0.73 24.20
C LEU A 88 3.39 0.34 23.11
N THR A 89 4.26 1.33 23.31
CA THR A 89 4.54 2.39 22.33
C THR A 89 5.08 1.80 21.02
N THR A 90 6.00 0.82 21.11
CA THR A 90 6.47 0.09 19.93
C THR A 90 5.33 -0.64 19.21
N SER A 91 4.42 -1.30 19.93
CA SER A 91 3.27 -1.98 19.30
C SER A 91 2.29 -1.00 18.64
N GLN A 92 1.99 0.14 19.28
CA GLN A 92 1.08 1.14 18.75
C GLN A 92 1.62 1.80 17.47
N LYS A 93 2.90 2.20 17.47
CA LYS A 93 3.51 2.78 16.27
C LYS A 93 3.63 1.76 15.14
N THR A 94 3.96 0.49 15.43
CA THR A 94 4.01 -0.56 14.41
C THR A 94 2.63 -0.85 13.82
N LYS A 95 1.56 -0.83 14.62
CA LYS A 95 0.18 -0.93 14.10
C LYS A 95 -0.13 0.21 13.12
N LYS A 96 0.23 1.45 13.46
CA LYS A 96 0.02 2.60 12.57
C LYS A 96 0.84 2.48 11.28
N ILE A 97 2.07 1.99 11.35
CA ILE A 97 2.88 1.67 10.16
C ILE A 97 2.16 0.64 9.27
N LEU A 98 1.62 -0.44 9.86
CA LEU A 98 0.87 -1.45 9.12
C LEU A 98 -0.36 -0.86 8.42
N ASP A 99 -1.13 -0.02 9.12
CA ASP A 99 -2.29 0.66 8.52
C ASP A 99 -1.88 1.56 7.35
N ASN A 100 -0.77 2.29 7.46
CA ASN A 100 -0.22 3.10 6.38
C ASN A 100 0.24 2.22 5.19
N CYS A 101 0.84 1.05 5.45
CA CYS A 101 1.25 0.11 4.42
C CYS A 101 0.05 -0.39 3.61
N TYR A 102 -1.07 -0.72 4.26
CA TYR A 102 -2.30 -1.08 3.56
C TYR A 102 -2.77 0.05 2.64
N GLY A 103 -2.71 1.30 3.07
CA GLY A 103 -3.06 2.46 2.23
C GLY A 103 -2.19 2.57 0.98
N VAL A 104 -0.87 2.41 1.12
CA VAL A 104 0.07 2.47 -0.01
C VAL A 104 -0.15 1.31 -0.98
N LEU A 105 -0.27 0.07 -0.47
CA LEU A 105 -0.53 -1.12 -1.27
C LEU A 105 -1.89 -1.08 -1.98
N ALA A 106 -2.92 -0.55 -1.32
CA ALA A 106 -4.25 -0.36 -1.91
C ALA A 106 -4.19 0.55 -3.13
N ILE A 107 -3.49 1.69 -3.00
CA ILE A 107 -3.30 2.64 -4.08
C ILE A 107 -2.46 2.04 -5.22
N GLU A 108 -1.39 1.31 -4.90
CA GLU A 108 -0.58 0.59 -5.91
C GLU A 108 -1.43 -0.43 -6.67
N MET A 109 -2.21 -1.26 -5.97
CA MET A 109 -3.03 -2.30 -6.59
C MET A 109 -4.13 -1.71 -7.47
N MET A 110 -4.71 -0.57 -7.08
CA MET A 110 -5.64 0.19 -7.91
C MET A 110 -4.94 0.72 -9.18
N ALA A 111 -3.73 1.28 -9.06
CA ALA A 111 -2.93 1.72 -10.20
C ALA A 111 -2.57 0.54 -11.13
N ALA A 112 -2.23 -0.62 -10.57
CA ALA A 112 -1.91 -1.81 -11.33
C ALA A 112 -3.12 -2.32 -12.13
N ALA A 113 -4.32 -2.34 -11.53
CA ALA A 113 -5.54 -2.71 -12.24
C ALA A 113 -5.84 -1.74 -13.39
N GLN A 114 -5.75 -0.44 -13.13
CA GLN A 114 -5.90 0.58 -14.17
C GLN A 114 -4.89 0.41 -15.32
N ALA A 115 -3.63 0.11 -14.99
CA ALA A 115 -2.59 -0.12 -15.97
C ALA A 115 -2.83 -1.38 -16.82
N LEU A 116 -3.43 -2.43 -16.24
CA LEU A 116 -3.79 -3.65 -16.98
C LEU A 116 -4.88 -3.37 -18.01
N ASP A 117 -5.93 -2.64 -17.62
CA ASP A 117 -7.00 -2.25 -18.55
C ASP A 117 -6.49 -1.38 -19.70
N LEU A 118 -5.59 -0.43 -19.41
CA LEU A 118 -4.99 0.43 -20.43
C LEU A 118 -4.04 -0.32 -21.38
N ARG A 119 -3.50 -1.47 -20.96
CA ARG A 119 -2.61 -2.28 -21.81
C ARG A 119 -3.36 -3.20 -22.76
N GLU A 120 -4.63 -3.50 -22.49
CA GLU A 120 -5.49 -4.40 -23.29
C GLU A 120 -4.81 -5.76 -23.63
N LYS A 121 -3.88 -6.22 -22.78
CA LYS A 121 -3.19 -7.50 -22.92
C LYS A 121 -3.66 -8.47 -21.85
N LYS A 122 -3.84 -9.73 -22.23
CA LYS A 122 -4.22 -10.78 -21.29
C LYS A 122 -3.06 -11.06 -20.30
N PRO A 123 -3.24 -10.81 -19.00
CA PRO A 123 -2.21 -11.13 -18.01
C PRO A 123 -2.23 -12.63 -17.68
N GLY A 124 -1.27 -13.08 -16.84
CA GLY A 124 -1.25 -14.46 -16.34
C GLY A 124 -2.51 -14.81 -15.53
N LYS A 125 -2.74 -16.11 -15.25
CA LYS A 125 -3.95 -16.59 -14.57
C LYS A 125 -4.17 -15.92 -13.21
N GLY A 126 -3.19 -16.00 -12.30
CA GLY A 126 -3.29 -15.36 -10.98
C GLY A 126 -3.48 -13.85 -11.06
N THR A 127 -2.73 -13.16 -11.92
CA THR A 127 -2.92 -11.71 -12.13
C THR A 127 -4.31 -11.39 -12.68
N SER A 128 -4.87 -12.22 -13.55
CA SER A 128 -6.24 -12.06 -14.07
C SER A 128 -7.28 -12.23 -12.96
N ALA A 129 -7.09 -13.20 -12.06
CA ALA A 129 -7.95 -13.40 -10.90
C ALA A 129 -7.92 -12.19 -9.96
N ALA A 130 -6.73 -11.73 -9.57
CA ALA A 130 -6.57 -10.54 -8.74
C ALA A 130 -7.20 -9.29 -9.39
N HIS A 131 -6.95 -9.07 -10.69
CA HIS A 131 -7.55 -7.98 -11.44
C HIS A 131 -9.09 -8.04 -11.43
N GLY A 132 -9.64 -9.24 -11.65
CA GLY A 132 -11.09 -9.48 -11.61
C GLY A 132 -11.70 -9.12 -10.25
N VAL A 133 -11.05 -9.48 -9.15
CA VAL A 133 -11.51 -9.11 -7.79
C VAL A 133 -11.51 -7.60 -7.60
N VAL A 134 -10.42 -6.91 -7.96
CA VAL A 134 -10.34 -5.44 -7.86
C VAL A 134 -11.49 -4.78 -8.63
N ARG A 135 -11.79 -5.27 -9.84
CA ARG A 135 -12.85 -4.73 -10.70
C ARG A 135 -14.27 -5.02 -10.23
N LYS A 136 -14.47 -5.90 -9.25
CA LYS A 136 -15.78 -6.02 -8.56
C LYS A 136 -16.07 -4.83 -7.63
N TYR A 137 -15.03 -4.16 -7.14
CA TYR A 137 -15.14 -3.16 -6.08
C TYR A 137 -14.75 -1.76 -6.51
N VAL A 138 -13.86 -1.64 -7.50
CA VAL A 138 -13.39 -0.37 -8.03
C VAL A 138 -13.50 -0.38 -9.54
N ASP A 139 -14.35 0.50 -10.06
CA ASP A 139 -14.56 0.67 -11.49
C ASP A 139 -13.31 1.23 -12.18
N PHE A 140 -13.19 0.99 -13.49
CA PHE A 140 -12.19 1.66 -14.31
C PHE A 140 -12.29 3.19 -14.17
N LEU A 141 -11.15 3.87 -14.10
CA LEU A 141 -11.10 5.33 -14.00
C LEU A 141 -11.05 5.92 -15.41
N ASP A 142 -12.21 6.27 -15.97
CA ASP A 142 -12.30 6.88 -17.31
C ASP A 142 -12.15 8.41 -17.25
N ASP A 143 -13.08 9.05 -16.54
CA ASP A 143 -12.99 10.46 -16.16
C ASP A 143 -12.70 10.60 -14.66
N ASP A 144 -12.12 11.74 -14.26
CA ASP A 144 -11.74 11.98 -12.87
C ASP A 144 -12.95 11.90 -11.94
N ARG A 145 -12.75 11.21 -10.81
CA ARG A 145 -13.72 11.14 -9.72
C ARG A 145 -12.99 11.22 -8.37
N PRO A 146 -13.70 11.54 -7.27
CA PRO A 146 -13.10 11.49 -5.94
C PRO A 146 -12.61 10.07 -5.59
N LEU A 147 -11.29 9.88 -5.55
CA LEU A 147 -10.67 8.56 -5.34
C LEU A 147 -10.67 8.07 -3.88
N TYR A 148 -11.09 8.88 -2.91
CA TYR A 148 -11.05 8.48 -1.50
C TYR A 148 -11.93 7.25 -1.21
N LYS A 149 -13.07 7.13 -1.90
CA LYS A 149 -13.97 5.97 -1.75
C LYS A 149 -13.29 4.71 -2.25
N ASP A 150 -12.67 4.80 -3.43
CA ASP A 150 -11.97 3.69 -4.07
C ASP A 150 -10.75 3.27 -3.23
N ASN A 151 -9.95 4.23 -2.76
CA ASN A 151 -8.82 3.98 -1.87
C ASN A 151 -9.23 3.27 -0.57
N ASN A 152 -10.26 3.78 0.11
CA ASN A 152 -10.75 3.18 1.35
C ASN A 152 -11.30 1.78 1.10
N ARG A 153 -12.04 1.58 0.00
CA ARG A 153 -12.56 0.27 -0.37
C ARG A 153 -11.45 -0.73 -0.67
N MET A 154 -10.38 -0.30 -1.33
CA MET A 154 -9.21 -1.13 -1.60
C MET A 154 -8.47 -1.52 -0.32
N VAL A 155 -8.40 -0.63 0.68
CA VAL A 155 -7.85 -0.97 2.01
C VAL A 155 -8.69 -2.06 2.68
N GLU A 156 -10.01 -1.95 2.66
CA GLU A 156 -10.91 -2.99 3.19
C GLU A 156 -10.71 -4.33 2.46
N LEU A 157 -10.63 -4.29 1.13
CA LEU A 157 -10.41 -5.47 0.30
C LEU A 157 -9.09 -6.18 0.64
N LEU A 158 -7.99 -5.42 0.77
CA LEU A 158 -6.69 -6.00 1.14
C LEU A 158 -6.66 -6.58 2.55
N LYS A 159 -7.51 -6.11 3.46
CA LYS A 159 -7.64 -6.68 4.82
C LYS A 159 -8.56 -7.90 4.89
N SER A 160 -9.30 -8.19 3.82
CA SER A 160 -10.26 -9.30 3.76
C SER A 160 -9.69 -10.59 3.20
N ASP A 161 -8.45 -10.58 2.72
CA ASP A 161 -7.76 -11.69 2.05
C ASP A 161 -8.43 -12.22 0.76
N GLU A 162 -9.58 -11.68 0.32
CA GLU A 162 -10.31 -12.11 -0.90
C GLU A 162 -9.41 -12.14 -2.15
N VAL A 163 -8.48 -11.20 -2.28
CA VAL A 163 -7.54 -11.18 -3.42
C VAL A 163 -6.60 -12.39 -3.38
N ILE A 164 -6.09 -12.75 -2.21
CA ILE A 164 -5.18 -13.89 -2.04
C ILE A 164 -5.96 -15.18 -2.31
N GLU A 165 -7.11 -15.35 -1.68
CA GLU A 165 -7.98 -16.53 -1.85
C GLU A 165 -8.36 -16.75 -3.32
N ALA A 166 -8.70 -15.67 -4.04
CA ALA A 166 -9.04 -15.78 -5.46
C ALA A 166 -7.85 -16.20 -6.33
N VAL A 167 -6.64 -15.72 -6.02
CA VAL A 167 -5.43 -16.08 -6.75
C VAL A 167 -5.03 -17.52 -6.45
N GLU A 168 -5.04 -17.94 -5.19
CA GLU A 168 -4.72 -19.30 -4.77
C GLU A 168 -5.70 -20.31 -5.35
N SER A 169 -7.00 -19.99 -5.35
CA SER A 169 -8.03 -20.82 -5.97
C SER A 169 -7.82 -20.97 -7.48
N GLU A 170 -7.40 -19.91 -8.19
CA GLU A 170 -7.15 -19.96 -9.63
C GLU A 170 -5.86 -20.72 -9.97
N LEU A 171 -4.83 -20.64 -9.11
CA LEU A 171 -3.55 -21.31 -9.32
C LEU A 171 -3.54 -22.76 -8.80
N GLY A 172 -4.46 -23.11 -7.90
CA GLY A 172 -4.49 -24.41 -7.24
C GLY A 172 -3.32 -24.63 -6.27
N THR A 173 -2.75 -23.55 -5.72
CA THR A 173 -1.63 -23.59 -4.75
C THR A 173 -1.73 -22.42 -3.78
N GLU A 174 -1.29 -22.64 -2.55
CA GLU A 174 -1.13 -21.57 -1.55
C GLU A 174 0.10 -20.70 -1.90
N LEU A 175 -0.04 -19.40 -1.68
CA LEU A 175 0.99 -18.39 -1.80
C LEU A 175 1.70 -18.26 -0.44
N ASN A 176 2.64 -19.16 -0.17
CA ASN A 176 3.53 -19.09 1.00
C ASN A 176 4.58 -18.00 0.89
#